data_AF-A0A1V3XA10-F1
#
_entry.id   AF-A0A1V3XA10-F1
#
_cell.length_a   1.000
_cell.length_b   1.000
_cell.length_c   1.000
_cell.angle_alpha   90.00
_cell.angle_beta   90.00
_cell.angle_gamma   90.00
#
_symmetry.space_group_name_H-M   'P 1'
#
loop_
_entity.id
_entity.type
_entity.pdbx_description
1 polymer ?
#
loop_
_entity_poly.entity_id
_entity_poly.type
_entity_poly.pdbx_seq_one_letter_code
_entity_poly.pdbx_strand_id
1 'polypeptide(L)'
;MVWDNDAYSFLSGPAPTSVHPSLWRQSRLAAKQGLFEVVPGIYQVRGFDISNISFVEGDTGTIVIDPLVSTEVAAAALDLYRTHRGGDRPVVAVIYTHSHVDHFGGVLGVTTQADVDAGKVSVLAPEGFTAHAVQENIYAGGAMMRRAGYMYGSYLPRGPRGRSAAVWGRHFRPVRCRSSCRPSTSGRPARYTPSTGWRSSSRWRRAAKPPPKCTSISRASARCAWPRTPPTTCTTC
;
A
#
# COMPACT_ATOMS: atom_id res chain seq x y z
N MET A 1 -18.41 -5.34 4.21
CA MET A 1 -18.13 -3.89 4.33
C MET A 1 -16.71 -3.72 4.86
N VAL A 2 -15.77 -3.30 4.01
CA VAL A 2 -14.35 -3.08 4.37
C VAL A 2 -14.15 -1.69 4.96
N TRP A 3 -14.83 -0.69 4.39
CA TRP A 3 -14.82 0.69 4.84
C TRP A 3 -16.20 1.34 4.64
N ASP A 4 -16.56 2.28 5.50
CA ASP A 4 -17.81 3.05 5.43
C ASP A 4 -17.64 4.37 6.18
N ASN A 5 -17.64 5.46 5.41
CA ASN A 5 -17.47 6.81 5.92
C ASN A 5 -18.79 7.48 6.31
N ASP A 6 -19.91 7.06 5.75
CA ASP A 6 -21.22 7.69 5.96
C ASP A 6 -21.74 7.45 7.37
N ALA A 7 -21.25 6.41 8.04
CA ALA A 7 -21.50 6.17 9.45
C ALA A 7 -20.96 7.25 10.40
N TYR A 8 -20.18 8.23 9.90
CA TYR A 8 -19.73 9.40 10.67
C TYR A 8 -20.49 10.69 10.31
N SER A 9 -21.59 10.59 9.55
CA SER A 9 -22.49 11.72 9.23
C SER A 9 -23.04 12.44 10.47
N PHE A 10 -23.08 11.77 11.63
CA PHE A 10 -23.44 12.37 12.91
C PHE A 10 -22.45 13.43 13.40
N LEU A 11 -21.25 13.54 12.81
CA LEU A 11 -20.24 14.57 13.12
C LEU A 11 -20.60 15.93 12.46
N SER A 12 -21.84 16.37 12.64
CA SER A 12 -22.35 17.66 12.19
C SER A 12 -22.81 18.50 13.38
N GLY A 13 -22.74 19.83 13.27
CA GLY A 13 -23.18 20.74 14.33
C GLY A 13 -22.28 20.80 15.58
N PRO A 14 -22.82 21.34 16.69
CA PRO A 14 -22.09 21.56 17.94
C PRO A 14 -21.75 20.25 18.66
N ALA A 15 -20.73 20.30 19.54
CA ALA A 15 -20.29 19.13 20.29
C ALA A 15 -21.37 18.67 21.30
N PRO A 16 -21.76 17.38 21.30
CA PRO A 16 -22.63 16.83 22.33
C PRO A 16 -21.97 16.88 23.72
N THR A 17 -22.77 16.97 24.79
CA THR A 17 -22.25 16.98 26.17
C THR A 17 -21.54 15.69 26.56
N SER A 18 -21.76 14.59 25.82
CA SER A 18 -21.10 13.30 26.02
C SER A 18 -19.73 13.18 25.33
N VAL A 19 -19.28 14.20 24.59
CA VAL A 19 -17.99 14.18 23.87
C VAL A 19 -17.20 15.45 24.20
N HIS A 20 -15.92 15.29 24.49
CA HIS A 20 -15.05 16.42 24.73
C HIS A 20 -15.01 17.37 23.51
N PRO A 21 -15.20 18.70 23.65
CA PRO A 21 -15.32 19.61 22.51
C PRO A 21 -14.12 19.63 21.57
N SER A 22 -12.90 19.51 22.11
CA SER A 22 -11.68 19.43 21.28
C SER A 22 -11.64 18.13 20.46
N LEU A 23 -12.10 17.02 21.05
CA LEU A 23 -12.20 15.74 20.36
C LEU A 23 -13.25 15.81 19.23
N TRP A 24 -14.40 16.43 19.50
CA TRP A 24 -15.43 16.65 18.48
C TRP A 24 -14.90 17.46 17.29
N ARG A 25 -14.17 18.54 17.58
CA ARG A 25 -13.50 19.35 16.54
C ARG A 25 -12.53 18.50 15.71
N GLN A 26 -11.68 17.70 16.36
CA GLN A 26 -10.72 16.85 15.66
C GLN A 26 -11.41 15.77 14.81
N SER A 27 -12.44 15.12 15.35
CA SER A 27 -13.23 14.13 14.60
C SER A 27 -13.86 14.74 13.35
N ARG A 28 -14.37 15.97 13.42
CA ARG A 28 -14.92 16.68 12.25
C ARG A 28 -13.86 16.97 11.19
N LEU A 29 -12.64 17.31 11.60
CA LEU A 29 -11.53 17.54 10.67
C LEU A 29 -11.10 16.24 9.99
N ALA A 30 -10.93 15.17 10.76
CA ALA A 30 -10.59 13.85 10.26
C ALA A 30 -11.71 13.20 9.43
N ALA A 31 -12.96 13.64 9.60
CA ALA A 31 -14.08 13.14 8.82
C ALA A 31 -14.04 13.58 7.35
N LYS A 32 -13.34 14.67 7.03
CA LYS A 32 -13.15 15.15 5.66
C LYS A 32 -12.42 14.10 4.83
N GLN A 33 -13.03 13.67 3.73
CA GLN A 33 -12.59 12.56 2.90
C GLN A 33 -12.57 12.96 1.43
N GLY A 34 -11.85 12.19 0.62
CA GLY A 34 -11.79 12.35 -0.84
C GLY A 34 -10.37 12.52 -1.37
N LEU A 35 -10.28 12.90 -2.63
CA LEU A 35 -9.04 13.25 -3.31
C LEU A 35 -8.72 14.73 -3.07
N PHE A 36 -7.48 15.02 -2.69
CA PHE A 36 -6.98 16.35 -2.44
C PHE A 36 -5.71 16.58 -3.25
N GLU A 37 -5.63 17.73 -3.91
CA GLU A 37 -4.37 18.25 -4.42
C GLU A 37 -3.61 18.93 -3.27
N VAL A 38 -2.38 18.47 -3.01
CA VAL A 38 -1.50 19.11 -2.02
C VAL A 38 -0.78 20.27 -2.68
N VAL A 39 -0.14 19.97 -3.81
CA VAL A 39 0.48 20.89 -4.76
C VAL A 39 0.36 20.25 -6.15
N PRO A 40 0.55 21.01 -7.25
CA PRO A 40 0.52 20.43 -8.59
C PRO A 40 1.45 19.21 -8.70
N GLY A 41 0.89 18.09 -9.16
CA GLY A 41 1.61 16.81 -9.30
C GLY A 41 1.66 15.95 -8.02
N ILE A 42 1.16 16.43 -6.87
CA ILE A 42 1.09 15.66 -5.62
C ILE A 42 -0.34 15.64 -5.09
N TYR A 43 -0.89 14.44 -5.00
CA TYR A 43 -2.27 14.20 -4.60
C TYR A 43 -2.33 13.26 -3.41
N GLN A 44 -3.36 13.41 -2.58
CA GLN A 44 -3.64 12.51 -1.47
C GLN A 44 -5.09 12.10 -1.48
N VAL A 45 -5.32 10.79 -1.31
CA VAL A 45 -6.65 10.31 -0.93
C VAL A 45 -6.66 10.14 0.58
N ARG A 46 -7.59 10.84 1.23
CA ARG A 46 -7.71 10.87 2.69
C ARG A 46 -9.05 10.35 3.15
N GLY A 47 -9.06 9.74 4.33
CA GLY A 47 -10.26 9.25 4.98
C GLY A 47 -10.85 7.99 4.33
N PHE A 48 -10.13 7.33 3.43
CA PHE A 48 -10.44 6.00 2.89
C PHE A 48 -9.93 4.89 3.81
N ASP A 49 -8.90 5.15 4.61
CA ASP A 49 -8.40 4.26 5.65
C ASP A 49 -7.99 5.07 6.89
N ILE A 50 -7.29 4.43 7.83
CA ILE A 50 -6.68 5.08 8.98
C ILE A 50 -5.56 6.06 8.57
N SER A 51 -4.79 5.68 7.56
CA SER A 51 -3.71 6.46 6.96
C SER A 51 -4.18 7.17 5.68
N ASN A 52 -3.29 7.99 5.12
CA ASN A 52 -3.47 8.60 3.81
C ASN A 52 -2.55 7.89 2.82
N ILE A 53 -3.02 7.77 1.58
CA ILE A 53 -2.19 7.35 0.45
C ILE A 53 -1.86 8.57 -0.40
N SER A 54 -0.59 8.69 -0.78
CA SER A 54 -0.12 9.81 -1.60
C SER A 54 0.28 9.33 -2.99
N PHE A 55 -0.04 10.12 -4.00
CA PHE A 55 0.30 9.91 -5.40
C PHE A 55 1.17 11.06 -5.86
N VAL A 56 2.37 10.75 -6.34
CA VAL A 56 3.30 11.72 -6.92
C VAL A 56 3.43 11.43 -8.41
N GLU A 57 3.05 12.40 -9.23
CA GLU A 57 3.15 12.33 -10.68
C GLU A 57 4.59 12.60 -11.11
N GLY A 58 5.22 11.59 -11.69
CA GLY A 58 6.52 11.72 -12.34
C GLY A 58 6.39 11.72 -13.87
N ASP A 59 7.54 11.81 -14.53
CA ASP A 59 7.62 11.89 -15.99
C ASP A 59 7.06 10.63 -16.67
N THR A 60 7.37 9.45 -16.12
CA THR A 60 7.07 8.14 -16.74
C THR A 60 5.92 7.39 -16.07
N GLY A 61 5.39 7.89 -14.95
CA GLY A 61 4.35 7.19 -14.19
C GLY A 61 4.06 7.86 -12.86
N THR A 62 3.44 7.10 -11.96
CA THR A 62 3.04 7.57 -10.63
C THR A 62 3.81 6.82 -9.55
N ILE A 63 4.29 7.54 -8.56
CA ILE A 63 4.87 6.99 -7.33
C ILE A 63 3.77 6.97 -6.27
N VAL A 64 3.55 5.81 -5.66
CA VAL A 64 2.61 5.64 -4.56
C VAL A 64 3.36 5.64 -3.23
N ILE A 65 2.88 6.39 -2.25
CA ILE A 65 3.45 6.42 -0.91
C ILE A 65 2.38 5.95 0.07
N ASP A 66 2.74 4.93 0.87
CA ASP A 66 1.94 4.35 1.95
C ASP A 66 0.56 3.85 1.49
N PRO A 67 0.48 2.68 0.83
CA PRO A 67 -0.74 2.17 0.22
C PRO A 67 -1.74 1.58 1.23
N LEU A 68 -2.05 2.29 2.31
CA LEU A 68 -3.12 1.98 3.27
C LEU A 68 -2.99 0.58 3.92
N VAL A 69 -4.03 0.16 4.68
CA VAL A 69 -4.03 -1.12 5.39
C VAL A 69 -4.42 -2.27 4.48
N SER A 70 -5.34 -2.06 3.54
CA SER A 70 -6.00 -3.14 2.80
C SER A 70 -5.97 -2.94 1.29
N THR A 71 -5.82 -4.06 0.57
CA THR A 71 -5.79 -4.13 -0.89
C THR A 71 -7.00 -3.44 -1.52
N GLU A 72 -8.20 -3.69 -1.01
CA GLU A 72 -9.45 -3.17 -1.56
C GLU A 72 -9.54 -1.65 -1.44
N VAL A 73 -9.07 -1.09 -0.31
CA VAL A 73 -9.12 0.34 -0.05
C VAL A 73 -8.04 1.08 -0.86
N ALA A 74 -6.85 0.50 -0.96
CA ALA A 74 -5.77 1.04 -1.78
C ALA A 74 -6.14 1.06 -3.28
N ALA A 75 -6.77 0.00 -3.78
CA ALA A 75 -7.30 -0.05 -5.15
C ALA A 75 -8.37 1.03 -5.37
N ALA A 76 -9.35 1.15 -4.46
CA ALA A 76 -10.38 2.19 -4.56
C ALA A 76 -9.80 3.62 -4.54
N ALA A 77 -8.73 3.85 -3.77
CA ALA A 77 -8.04 5.13 -3.75
C ALA A 77 -7.29 5.42 -5.06
N LEU A 78 -6.63 4.41 -5.63
CA LEU A 78 -5.97 4.53 -6.94
C LEU A 78 -6.97 4.81 -8.06
N ASP A 79 -8.12 4.14 -8.06
CA ASP A 79 -9.19 4.35 -9.04
C ASP A 79 -9.80 5.75 -8.93
N LEU A 80 -10.00 6.25 -7.70
CA LEU A 80 -10.47 7.62 -7.46
C LEU A 80 -9.49 8.65 -8.03
N TYR A 81 -8.18 8.45 -7.78
CA TYR A 81 -7.12 9.28 -8.34
C TYR A 81 -7.14 9.27 -9.88
N ARG A 82 -7.17 8.07 -10.49
CA ARG A 82 -7.19 7.90 -11.96
C ARG A 82 -8.39 8.58 -12.61
N THR A 83 -9.57 8.51 -11.98
CA THR A 83 -10.81 9.13 -12.47
C THR A 83 -10.68 10.66 -12.62
N HIS A 84 -9.96 11.32 -11.72
CA HIS A 84 -9.87 12.79 -11.69
C HIS A 84 -8.61 13.34 -12.37
N ARG A 85 -7.55 12.55 -12.47
CA ARG A 85 -6.27 12.96 -13.09
C ARG A 85 -6.11 12.44 -14.52
N GLY A 86 -7.04 11.61 -14.99
CA GLY A 86 -7.26 11.33 -16.41
C GLY A 86 -6.18 10.48 -17.06
N GLY A 87 -5.65 9.46 -16.38
CA GLY A 87 -4.71 8.56 -17.04
C GLY A 87 -4.43 7.25 -16.33
N ASP A 88 -4.24 6.21 -17.14
CA ASP A 88 -3.67 4.92 -16.75
C ASP A 88 -2.14 5.00 -16.58
N ARG A 89 -1.67 6.09 -15.96
CA ARG A 89 -0.24 6.24 -15.65
C ARG A 89 0.19 5.01 -14.84
N PRO A 90 1.24 4.28 -15.29
CA PRO A 90 1.67 3.10 -14.59
C PRO A 90 2.20 3.50 -13.21
N VAL A 91 1.92 2.69 -12.21
CA VAL A 91 2.63 2.78 -10.93
C VAL A 91 4.06 2.31 -11.19
N VAL A 92 5.05 3.17 -10.94
CA VAL A 92 6.47 2.87 -11.22
C VAL A 92 7.27 2.66 -9.93
N ALA A 93 6.78 3.18 -8.81
CA ALA A 93 7.36 2.93 -7.51
C ALA A 93 6.32 2.97 -6.40
N VAL A 94 6.59 2.22 -5.34
CA VAL A 94 5.87 2.26 -4.07
C VAL A 94 6.87 2.56 -2.96
N ILE A 95 6.56 3.52 -2.10
CA ILE A 95 7.38 3.88 -0.94
C ILE A 95 6.61 3.52 0.32
N TYR A 96 7.24 2.77 1.22
CA TYR A 96 6.77 2.60 2.59
C TYR A 96 7.57 3.55 3.48
N THR A 97 6.90 4.46 4.17
CA THR A 97 7.59 5.42 5.04
C THR A 97 8.01 4.81 6.37
N HIS A 98 7.27 3.83 6.89
CA HIS A 98 7.60 3.11 8.11
C HIS A 98 6.91 1.74 8.21
N SER A 99 7.22 0.98 9.28
CA SER A 99 6.89 -0.44 9.43
C SER A 99 5.53 -0.77 10.05
N HIS A 100 4.60 0.18 10.15
CA HIS A 100 3.23 -0.10 10.57
C HIS A 100 2.35 -0.52 9.38
N VAL A 101 1.37 -1.39 9.65
CA VAL A 101 0.57 -2.05 8.61
C VAL A 101 -0.20 -1.09 7.70
N ASP A 102 -0.57 0.08 8.21
CA ASP A 102 -1.26 1.14 7.48
C ASP A 102 -0.40 1.84 6.42
N HIS A 103 0.88 1.48 6.32
CA HIS A 103 1.84 2.04 5.37
C HIS A 103 2.31 1.03 4.32
N PHE A 104 1.85 -0.22 4.36
CA PHE A 104 2.23 -1.23 3.37
C PHE A 104 1.16 -2.30 3.09
N GLY A 105 0.17 -2.46 3.97
CA GLY A 105 -0.76 -3.59 3.95
C GLY A 105 -1.59 -3.68 2.66
N GLY A 106 -1.93 -2.54 2.06
CA GLY A 106 -2.69 -2.48 0.82
C GLY A 106 -1.87 -2.46 -0.47
N VAL A 107 -0.56 -2.75 -0.44
CA VAL A 107 0.31 -2.68 -1.64
C VAL A 107 -0.23 -3.47 -2.84
N LEU A 108 -0.84 -4.64 -2.61
CA LEU A 108 -1.40 -5.47 -3.68
C LEU A 108 -2.62 -4.83 -4.37
N GLY A 109 -3.13 -3.71 -3.87
CA GLY A 109 -4.17 -2.91 -4.51
C GLY A 109 -3.62 -1.91 -5.54
N VAL A 110 -2.32 -1.65 -5.52
CA VAL A 110 -1.67 -0.66 -6.41
C VAL A 110 -0.60 -1.27 -7.33
N THR A 111 -0.13 -2.47 -7.03
CA THR A 111 0.82 -3.20 -7.87
C THR A 111 0.70 -4.72 -7.65
N THR A 112 1.48 -5.50 -8.40
CA THR A 112 1.52 -6.96 -8.30
C THR A 112 2.94 -7.44 -8.00
N GLN A 113 3.07 -8.61 -7.36
CA GLN A 113 4.38 -9.23 -7.15
C GLN A 113 5.11 -9.45 -8.48
N ALA A 114 4.38 -9.84 -9.53
CA ALA A 114 4.95 -10.06 -10.86
C ALA A 114 5.57 -8.80 -11.47
N ASP A 115 4.97 -7.62 -11.28
CA ASP A 115 5.52 -6.37 -11.78
C ASP A 115 6.73 -5.89 -10.97
N VAL A 116 6.76 -6.19 -9.67
CA VAL A 116 7.94 -5.95 -8.82
C VAL A 116 9.10 -6.86 -9.24
N ASP A 117 8.84 -8.17 -9.39
CA ASP A 117 9.85 -9.16 -9.80
C ASP A 117 10.39 -8.88 -11.21
N ALA A 118 9.54 -8.37 -12.11
CA ALA A 118 9.93 -7.95 -13.45
C ALA A 118 10.69 -6.61 -13.47
N GLY A 119 10.81 -5.91 -12.34
CA GLY A 119 11.47 -4.61 -12.23
C GLY A 119 10.68 -3.45 -12.83
N LYS A 120 9.38 -3.62 -13.09
CA LYS A 120 8.49 -2.55 -13.55
C LYS A 120 8.10 -1.61 -12.41
N VAL A 121 7.99 -2.13 -11.19
CA VAL A 121 7.69 -1.36 -9.98
C VAL A 121 8.80 -1.51 -8.97
N SER A 122 9.38 -0.38 -8.54
CA SER A 122 10.37 -0.36 -7.46
C SER A 122 9.69 -0.20 -6.11
N VAL A 123 9.99 -1.08 -5.15
CA VAL A 123 9.51 -0.94 -3.76
C VAL A 123 10.64 -0.41 -2.90
N LEU A 124 10.44 0.75 -2.27
CA LEU A 124 11.41 1.44 -1.43
C LEU A 124 10.92 1.44 0.01
N ALA A 125 11.81 1.11 0.95
CA ALA A 125 11.51 1.10 2.38
C ALA A 125 12.77 1.46 3.20
N PRO A 126 12.62 1.93 4.45
CA PRO A 126 13.73 2.16 5.36
C PRO A 126 14.55 0.89 5.60
N GLU A 127 15.82 1.07 5.94
CA GLU A 127 16.66 -0.02 6.44
C GLU A 127 16.00 -0.68 7.65
N GLY A 128 16.05 -2.01 7.72
CA GLY A 128 15.43 -2.78 8.81
C GLY A 128 13.91 -2.92 8.74
N PHE A 129 13.23 -2.33 7.74
CA PHE A 129 11.77 -2.36 7.59
C PHE A 129 11.18 -3.77 7.75
N THR A 130 11.70 -4.77 7.02
CA THR A 130 11.16 -6.14 7.06
C THR A 130 11.32 -6.77 8.45
N ALA A 131 12.44 -6.54 9.13
CA ALA A 131 12.68 -7.08 10.46
C ALA A 131 11.67 -6.49 11.47
N HIS A 132 11.47 -5.17 11.46
CA HIS A 132 10.54 -4.51 12.36
C HIS A 132 9.07 -4.82 12.04
N ALA A 133 8.69 -4.85 10.76
CA ALA A 133 7.33 -5.20 10.33
C ALA A 133 6.94 -6.62 10.77
N VAL A 134 7.87 -7.58 10.65
CA VAL A 134 7.66 -8.96 11.12
C VAL A 134 7.62 -9.02 12.65
N GLN A 135 8.54 -8.34 13.32
CA GLN A 135 8.63 -8.41 14.78
C GLN A 135 7.37 -7.89 15.47
N GLU A 136 6.87 -6.75 15.01
CA GLU A 136 5.72 -6.08 15.57
C GLU A 136 4.43 -6.86 15.33
N ASN A 137 4.21 -7.34 14.10
CA ASN A 137 2.91 -7.90 13.73
C ASN A 137 2.78 -9.41 14.01
N ILE A 138 3.90 -10.14 14.12
CA ILE A 138 3.86 -11.61 14.25
C ILE A 138 4.13 -12.07 15.68
N TYR A 139 5.20 -11.62 16.34
CA TYR A 139 5.58 -12.17 17.66
C TYR A 139 4.63 -11.76 18.78
N ALA A 140 4.10 -10.53 18.76
CA ALA A 140 3.16 -10.03 19.76
C ALA A 140 1.72 -9.85 19.21
N GLY A 141 1.46 -10.32 17.98
CA GLY A 141 0.25 -10.00 17.22
C GLY A 141 -1.06 -10.30 17.94
N GLY A 142 -1.16 -11.44 18.64
CA GLY A 142 -2.38 -11.81 19.38
C GLY A 142 -2.73 -10.83 20.51
N ALA A 143 -1.74 -10.48 21.34
CA ALA A 143 -1.93 -9.54 22.44
C ALA A 143 -2.14 -8.10 21.93
N MET A 144 -1.39 -7.71 20.91
CA MET A 144 -1.52 -6.40 20.26
C MET A 144 -2.90 -6.21 19.63
N MET A 145 -3.40 -7.19 18.86
CA MET A 145 -4.74 -7.11 18.26
C MET A 145 -5.84 -7.01 19.31
N ARG A 146 -5.75 -7.77 20.42
CA ARG A 146 -6.75 -7.70 21.49
C ARG A 146 -6.81 -6.30 22.13
N ARG A 147 -5.65 -5.67 22.33
CA ARG A 147 -5.52 -4.31 22.89
C ARG A 147 -5.92 -3.24 21.86
N ALA A 148 -5.58 -3.43 20.60
CA ALA A 148 -5.97 -2.56 19.49
C ALA A 148 -7.50 -2.47 19.37
N GLY A 149 -8.23 -3.57 19.66
CA GLY A 149 -9.69 -3.56 19.72
C GLY A 149 -10.26 -2.55 20.73
N TYR A 150 -9.60 -2.36 21.88
CA TYR A 150 -9.96 -1.31 22.84
C TYR A 150 -9.47 0.07 22.39
N MET A 151 -8.21 0.17 21.97
CA MET A 151 -7.58 1.43 21.55
C MET A 151 -8.36 2.12 20.44
N TYR A 152 -8.76 1.35 19.43
CA TYR A 152 -9.58 1.88 18.36
C TYR A 152 -11.05 1.94 18.77
N GLY A 153 -11.53 1.14 19.72
CA GLY A 153 -12.95 1.04 20.10
C GLY A 153 -13.78 0.18 19.14
N SER A 154 -13.22 -0.90 18.62
CA SER A 154 -13.71 -1.71 17.47
C SER A 154 -15.05 -2.38 17.67
N TYR A 155 -15.46 -2.48 18.93
CA TYR A 155 -16.70 -3.12 19.35
C TYR A 155 -17.74 -2.11 19.85
N LEU A 156 -17.40 -0.81 19.87
CA LEU A 156 -18.35 0.24 20.25
C LEU A 156 -19.21 0.65 19.05
N PRO A 157 -20.51 0.93 19.26
CA PRO A 157 -21.34 1.52 18.22
C PRO A 157 -20.79 2.90 17.84
N ARG A 158 -20.86 3.25 16.55
CA ARG A 158 -20.49 4.59 16.07
C ARG A 158 -21.54 5.58 16.54
N GLY A 159 -21.10 6.68 17.18
CA GLY A 159 -22.02 7.74 17.63
C GLY A 159 -21.53 8.50 18.86
N PRO A 160 -22.25 9.56 19.29
CA PRO A 160 -21.85 10.46 20.38
C PRO A 160 -21.62 9.81 21.75
N ARG A 161 -22.20 8.64 22.01
CA ARG A 161 -22.06 7.88 23.28
C ARG A 161 -21.23 6.59 23.14
N GLY A 162 -20.68 6.34 21.96
CA GLY A 162 -19.85 5.17 21.68
C GLY A 162 -18.52 5.63 21.08
N ARG A 163 -18.18 5.10 19.90
CA ARG A 163 -17.03 5.58 19.14
C ARG A 163 -17.37 6.90 18.44
N SER A 164 -16.92 8.00 19.02
CA SER A 164 -17.06 9.38 18.51
C SER A 164 -15.74 9.99 18.02
N ALA A 165 -14.61 9.36 18.35
CA ALA A 165 -13.25 9.78 18.00
C ALA A 165 -12.79 9.23 16.65
N ALA A 166 -12.36 10.13 15.75
CA ALA A 166 -11.61 9.81 14.53
C ALA A 166 -10.20 10.43 14.59
N VAL A 167 -9.54 10.39 15.75
CA VAL A 167 -8.30 11.19 15.99
C VAL A 167 -7.13 10.70 15.15
N TRP A 168 -7.04 9.39 14.92
CA TRP A 168 -6.08 8.74 14.03
C TRP A 168 -6.85 7.78 13.16
N GLY A 169 -7.49 8.34 12.14
CA GLY A 169 -8.25 7.64 11.11
C GLY A 169 -9.25 6.61 11.62
N ARG A 170 -10.00 5.97 10.71
CA ARG A 170 -11.15 5.14 11.11
C ARG A 170 -10.71 3.68 11.15
N HIS A 171 -11.34 2.90 12.03
CA HIS A 171 -10.90 1.53 12.25
C HIS A 171 -11.32 0.59 11.12
N PHE A 172 -10.32 -0.05 10.52
CA PHE A 172 -10.38 -1.23 9.68
C PHE A 172 -10.98 -2.44 10.42
N ARG A 173 -11.90 -3.18 9.80
CA ARG A 173 -12.28 -4.53 10.27
C ARG A 173 -11.43 -5.56 9.55
N PRO A 174 -10.64 -6.39 10.25
CA PRO A 174 -9.91 -7.49 9.59
C PRO A 174 -10.89 -8.44 8.91
N VAL A 175 -10.75 -8.58 7.59
CA VAL A 175 -11.39 -9.64 6.83
C VAL A 175 -10.77 -10.96 7.31
N ARG A 176 -11.59 -11.84 7.91
CA ARG A 176 -11.15 -13.21 8.21
C ARG A 176 -10.86 -13.90 6.89
N CYS A 177 -9.58 -14.12 6.59
CA CYS A 177 -9.21 -15.11 5.58
C CYS A 177 -9.72 -16.46 6.09
N ARG A 178 -10.78 -17.00 5.48
CA ARG A 178 -11.26 -18.35 5.75
C ARG A 178 -10.29 -19.29 5.03
N SER A 179 -9.15 -19.58 5.65
CA SER A 179 -8.24 -20.60 5.13
C SER A 179 -8.93 -21.95 5.25
N SER A 180 -9.59 -22.40 4.17
CA SER A 180 -9.96 -23.80 3.99
C SER A 180 -8.72 -24.58 3.57
N CYS A 181 -7.73 -24.65 4.45
CA CYS A 181 -6.62 -25.58 4.34
C CYS A 181 -6.74 -26.55 5.52
N ARG A 182 -7.30 -27.73 5.26
CA ARG A 182 -7.15 -28.88 6.16
C ARG A 182 -5.67 -29.27 6.16
N PRO A 183 -5.03 -29.48 7.32
CA PRO A 183 -3.67 -30.02 7.35
C PRO A 183 -3.70 -31.48 6.88
N SER A 184 -2.90 -31.82 5.87
CA SER A 184 -2.58 -33.22 5.57
C SER A 184 -1.52 -33.69 6.58
N THR A 185 -1.81 -34.77 7.29
CA THR A 185 -0.90 -35.42 8.21
C THR A 185 0.03 -36.36 7.46
N SER A 186 1.12 -35.85 6.87
CA SER A 186 2.28 -36.68 6.50
C SER A 186 3.50 -35.82 6.15
N GLY A 187 4.40 -35.64 7.10
CA GLY A 187 5.73 -35.06 6.83
C GLY A 187 6.45 -34.63 8.10
N ARG A 188 7.50 -35.35 8.48
CA ARG A 188 8.38 -35.00 9.61
C ARG A 188 9.07 -33.65 9.38
N PRO A 189 9.27 -32.82 10.42
CA PRO A 189 9.97 -31.54 10.26
C PRO A 189 11.48 -31.77 10.09
N ALA A 190 12.05 -31.19 9.04
CA ALA A 190 13.50 -31.11 8.86
C ALA A 190 14.08 -30.07 9.84
N ARG A 191 15.07 -30.48 10.64
CA ARG A 191 15.89 -29.57 11.46
C ARG A 191 16.88 -28.85 10.56
N TYR A 192 17.03 -27.54 10.75
CA TYR A 192 18.16 -26.77 10.25
C TYR A 192 18.81 -26.01 11.41
N THR A 193 20.13 -26.13 11.54
CA THR A 193 21.00 -25.36 12.43
C THR A 193 22.17 -24.80 11.61
N PRO A 194 22.79 -23.69 12.07
CA PRO A 194 23.09 -22.52 11.25
C PRO A 194 24.51 -22.52 10.67
N SER A 195 24.76 -21.69 9.65
CA SER A 195 26.13 -21.27 9.32
C SER A 195 26.29 -19.77 9.51
N THR A 196 27.20 -19.45 10.43
CA THR A 196 27.74 -18.14 10.73
C THR A 196 28.64 -17.65 9.61
N GLY A 197 28.46 -16.40 9.24
CA GLY A 197 29.47 -15.63 8.53
C GLY A 197 28.81 -14.68 7.54
N TRP A 198 28.93 -13.37 7.79
CA TRP A 198 29.41 -12.48 6.74
C TRP A 198 29.83 -11.11 7.26
N ARG A 199 30.93 -10.64 6.68
CA ARG A 199 31.65 -9.40 7.00
C ARG A 199 30.83 -8.16 6.67
N SER A 200 30.99 -7.15 7.53
CA SER A 200 30.61 -5.76 7.28
C SER A 200 31.40 -5.17 6.10
N SER A 201 30.70 -4.58 5.13
CA SER A 201 31.26 -3.50 4.33
C SER A 201 30.18 -2.51 3.93
N SER A 202 30.27 -1.32 4.52
CA SER A 202 29.53 -0.11 4.19
C SER A 202 29.86 0.39 2.78
N ARG A 203 28.90 0.35 1.87
CA ARG A 203 28.77 1.25 0.72
C ARG A 203 27.44 0.97 0.03
N TRP A 204 26.65 2.02 -0.18
CA TRP A 204 25.57 2.05 -1.15
C TRP A 204 26.07 1.46 -2.49
N ARG A 205 25.63 0.24 -2.83
CA ARG A 205 25.89 -0.38 -4.14
C ARG A 205 24.55 -0.80 -4.72
N ARG A 206 24.28 -0.34 -5.96
CA ARG A 206 23.29 -0.98 -6.84
C ARG A 206 23.65 -2.46 -6.95
N ALA A 207 22.66 -3.34 -6.84
CA ALA A 207 22.82 -4.74 -7.21
C ALA A 207 23.18 -4.81 -8.70
N ALA A 208 24.42 -5.19 -9.01
CA ALA A 208 24.84 -5.49 -10.36
C ALA A 208 24.29 -6.87 -10.77
N LYS A 209 23.63 -6.94 -11.95
CA LYS A 209 23.23 -8.22 -12.57
C LYS A 209 24.47 -9.10 -12.83
N PRO A 210 24.41 -10.42 -12.61
CA PRO A 210 25.45 -11.32 -13.09
C PRO A 210 25.40 -11.42 -14.63
N PRO A 211 26.56 -11.61 -15.31
CA PRO A 211 26.59 -11.72 -16.77
C PRO A 211 25.95 -13.05 -17.23
N PRO A 212 25.34 -13.08 -18.43
CA PRO A 212 24.77 -14.32 -18.95
C PRO A 212 25.89 -15.29 -19.34
N LYS A 213 25.71 -16.57 -18.99
CA LYS A 213 26.58 -17.65 -19.47
C LYS A 213 26.28 -17.90 -20.95
N CYS A 214 27.28 -17.67 -21.80
CA CYS A 214 27.32 -18.20 -23.16
C CYS A 214 27.44 -19.72 -23.13
N THR A 215 26.51 -20.43 -23.76
CA THR A 215 26.75 -21.75 -24.33
C THR A 215 26.22 -21.76 -25.77
N SER A 216 27.16 -21.96 -26.68
CA SER A 216 26.97 -22.13 -28.13
C SER A 216 26.11 -23.35 -28.45
N ILE A 217 25.25 -23.23 -29.47
CA ILE A 217 25.05 -24.20 -30.56
C ILE A 217 24.38 -23.44 -31.74
N SER A 218 24.64 -23.95 -32.94
CA SER A 218 24.84 -23.26 -34.21
C SER A 218 23.61 -22.91 -35.06
N ARG A 219 23.81 -21.85 -35.86
CA ARG A 219 23.35 -21.59 -37.26
C ARG A 219 21.86 -21.75 -37.59
N ALA A 220 21.21 -20.62 -37.92
CA ALA A 220 20.81 -20.27 -39.30
C ALA A 220 20.23 -18.84 -39.35
N SER A 221 20.75 -18.03 -40.29
CA SER A 221 20.12 -16.94 -41.07
C SER A 221 18.93 -16.15 -40.47
N ALA A 222 18.79 -14.82 -40.57
CA ALA A 222 19.53 -13.80 -41.29
C ALA A 222 18.89 -12.42 -40.99
N ARG A 223 19.74 -11.37 -41.06
CA ARG A 223 19.46 -9.96 -41.42
C ARG A 223 18.75 -9.04 -40.41
N CYS A 224 19.58 -8.11 -39.89
CA CYS A 224 19.20 -6.77 -39.47
C CYS A 224 18.63 -5.93 -40.63
N ALA A 225 17.63 -5.09 -40.35
CA ALA A 225 17.48 -3.75 -40.96
C ALA A 225 16.36 -2.95 -40.24
N TRP A 226 16.74 -1.88 -39.56
CA TRP A 226 15.98 -0.62 -39.46
C TRP A 226 16.67 0.38 -40.42
N PRO A 227 16.17 1.60 -40.73
CA PRO A 227 14.91 2.26 -40.36
C PRO A 227 14.16 2.84 -41.59
N ARG A 228 13.00 3.50 -41.39
CA ARG A 228 12.58 4.79 -42.00
C ARG A 228 11.08 5.08 -41.78
N THR A 229 10.80 6.16 -41.06
CA THR A 229 9.61 7.03 -41.21
C THR A 229 9.98 8.24 -42.09
N PRO A 230 9.05 9.11 -42.54
CA PRO A 230 7.66 8.95 -42.99
C PRO A 230 7.47 9.56 -44.43
N PRO A 231 6.23 9.72 -44.96
CA PRO A 231 5.66 11.07 -44.98
C PRO A 231 4.12 11.18 -44.80
N THR A 232 3.73 12.29 -44.16
CA THR A 232 2.56 13.20 -44.34
C THR A 232 1.25 12.79 -45.07
N THR A 233 0.14 13.02 -44.33
CA THR A 233 -1.14 13.74 -44.66
C THR A 233 -2.20 13.19 -45.62
N CYS A 234 -3.46 13.58 -45.29
CA CYS A 234 -4.75 13.59 -46.04
C CYS A 234 -5.65 12.33 -45.94
N THR A 235 -6.98 12.35 -45.79
CA THR A 235 -8.08 13.32 -45.52
C THR A 235 -9.35 12.48 -45.18
N THR A 236 -10.23 12.99 -44.31
CA THR A 236 -11.68 12.68 -44.07
C THR A 236 -12.36 11.41 -44.61
N CYS A 237 -13.07 10.72 -43.71
CA CYS A 237 -14.54 10.69 -43.61
C CYS A 237 -14.93 10.50 -42.15
#